data_AF-A0A7S0DLF9-F1
#
_entry.id   AF-A0A7S0DLF9-F1
#
_cell.length_a   1.000
_cell.length_b   1.000
_cell.length_c   1.000
_cell.angle_alpha   90.00
_cell.angle_beta   90.00
_cell.angle_gamma   90.00
#
_symmetry.space_group_name_H-M   'P 1'
#
loop_
_entity.id
_entity.type
_entity.pdbx_description
1 polymer ?
#
loop_
_entity_poly.entity_id
_entity_poly.type
_entity_poly.pdbx_seq_one_letter_code
_entity_poly.pdbx_strand_id
1 'polypeptide(L)'
;TCPHFMETSQDTLEFKGWFFRVKTGPISGVKYLKRLTDDLNLKMLPEMVFGHNILSVSHKNGLKFSFCAKDALAMVESKSNIKVKVAEKWAQKLKMLNIEDKSHSSDWTFTTFYEGTLTHSPQDNTQTSAIPKSSPKTREKQNPEPIPESKPKSKPEPSSKPRPEPSSTLRPEPKQEHKPEAKSSGGVARVASTEGIDVKMLMKREKIVWYKELCLYEDELADNGLSKLDIKIRVMPSCFLLRMRFLLRVDDVTVRARDVRYFHDFDKNHVIVEIEERGDSFRTVNQKLYGKNLRTTDPEMLVRILQLKAKEKYKISLSGS
;
A
#
# COMPACT_ATOMS: atom_id res chain seq x y z
N THR A 1 24.52 29.28 20.28
CA THR A 1 24.66 29.06 18.82
C THR A 1 23.71 27.94 18.41
N CYS A 2 23.03 28.12 17.28
CA CYS A 2 21.69 27.62 16.92
C CYS A 2 21.37 26.13 17.19
N PRO A 3 20.17 25.79 17.70
CA PRO A 3 19.61 24.46 17.49
C PRO A 3 19.17 24.41 16.02
N HIS A 4 19.89 23.68 15.18
CA HIS A 4 19.50 23.45 13.80
C HIS A 4 18.22 22.61 13.82
N PHE A 5 17.07 23.30 13.82
CA PHE A 5 15.77 22.69 13.62
C PHE A 5 15.83 22.00 12.26
N MET A 6 15.88 20.67 12.25
CA MET A 6 15.94 19.93 10.99
C MET A 6 14.61 20.10 10.27
N GLU A 7 14.61 21.05 9.33
CA GLU A 7 13.42 21.55 8.67
C GLU A 7 12.94 20.56 7.62
N THR A 8 11.63 20.36 7.53
CA THR A 8 11.06 19.53 6.47
C THR A 8 11.18 20.28 5.15
N SER A 9 11.72 19.64 4.12
CA SER A 9 11.76 20.20 2.77
C SER A 9 10.53 19.77 1.97
N GLN A 10 10.10 20.64 1.06
CA GLN A 10 9.03 20.35 0.13
C GLN A 10 9.48 20.69 -1.30
N ASP A 11 9.12 19.84 -2.25
CA ASP A 11 9.32 20.07 -3.67
C ASP A 11 8.06 19.67 -4.44
N THR A 12 7.75 20.39 -5.51
CA THR A 12 6.54 20.20 -6.32
C THR A 12 6.83 20.38 -7.80
N LEU A 13 6.12 19.62 -8.64
CA LEU A 13 6.11 19.79 -10.08
C LEU A 13 4.66 19.75 -10.57
N GLU A 14 4.28 20.72 -11.38
CA GLU A 14 3.08 20.61 -12.22
C GLU A 14 3.52 20.29 -13.65
N PHE A 15 3.00 19.20 -14.21
CA PHE A 15 3.38 18.76 -15.55
C PHE A 15 2.23 18.00 -16.22
N LYS A 16 1.80 18.48 -17.40
CA LYS A 16 0.76 17.83 -18.22
C LYS A 16 -0.51 17.46 -17.43
N GLY A 17 -1.01 18.36 -16.58
CA GLY A 17 -2.21 18.14 -15.76
C GLY A 17 -2.01 17.28 -14.52
N TRP A 18 -0.78 16.83 -14.26
CA TRP A 18 -0.38 16.15 -13.03
C TRP A 18 0.34 17.10 -12.08
N PHE A 19 0.05 16.94 -10.80
CA PHE A 19 0.68 17.63 -9.69
C PHE A 19 1.43 16.61 -8.84
N PHE A 20 2.76 16.70 -8.87
CA PHE A 20 3.66 15.90 -8.07
C PHE A 20 4.10 16.73 -6.86
N ARG A 21 4.05 16.13 -5.66
CA ARG A 21 4.51 16.77 -4.43
C ARG A 21 5.31 15.77 -3.61
N VAL A 22 6.46 16.20 -3.16
CA VAL A 22 7.30 15.48 -2.20
C VAL A 22 7.49 16.35 -0.97
N LYS A 23 7.24 15.76 0.19
CA LYS A 23 7.69 16.27 1.48
C LYS A 23 8.70 15.29 2.03
N THR A 24 9.84 15.79 2.50
CA THR A 24 10.86 14.99 3.19
C THR A 24 11.23 15.63 4.51
N GLY A 25 11.59 14.82 5.49
CA GLY A 25 12.05 15.28 6.78
C GLY A 25 13.01 14.29 7.43
N PRO A 26 13.55 14.63 8.61
CA PRO A 26 14.41 13.73 9.37
C PRO A 26 13.63 12.49 9.85
N ILE A 27 14.38 11.52 10.38
CA ILE A 27 13.82 10.37 11.11
C ILE A 27 12.89 10.89 12.21
N SER A 28 11.74 10.25 12.36
CA SER A 28 10.73 10.64 13.34
C SER A 28 11.24 10.52 14.77
N GLY A 29 11.02 11.57 15.57
CA GLY A 29 11.35 11.55 16.99
C GLY A 29 10.43 10.66 17.82
N VAL A 30 10.89 10.28 19.01
CA VAL A 30 10.22 9.34 19.93
C VAL A 30 8.76 9.66 20.25
N LYS A 31 8.39 10.95 20.33
CA LYS A 31 7.00 11.38 20.58
C LYS A 31 6.06 11.00 19.43
N TYR A 32 6.53 11.15 18.20
CA TYR A 32 5.77 10.75 17.02
C TYR A 32 5.68 9.23 16.92
N LEU A 33 6.80 8.53 17.14
CA LEU A 33 6.86 7.08 17.09
C LEU A 33 5.88 6.45 18.10
N LYS A 34 5.86 6.92 19.35
CA LYS A 34 4.93 6.42 20.36
C LYS A 34 3.46 6.57 19.92
N ARG A 35 3.08 7.76 19.44
CA ARG A 35 1.71 7.99 18.92
C ARG A 35 1.38 7.07 17.75
N LEU A 36 2.34 6.88 16.84
CA LEU A 36 2.14 6.00 15.68
C LEU A 36 1.99 4.53 16.09
N THR A 37 2.76 4.07 17.08
CA THR A 37 2.65 2.73 17.67
C THR A 37 1.26 2.53 18.28
N ASP A 38 0.79 3.49 19.08
CA ASP A 38 -0.52 3.46 19.73
C ASP A 38 -1.65 3.49 18.67
N ASP A 39 -1.57 4.38 17.68
CA ASP A 39 -2.55 4.53 16.58
C ASP A 39 -2.71 3.24 15.77
N LEU A 40 -1.61 2.54 15.50
CA LEU A 40 -1.60 1.34 14.66
C LEU A 40 -1.73 0.05 15.47
N ASN A 41 -1.77 0.13 16.80
CA ASN A 41 -1.74 -1.02 17.72
C ASN A 41 -0.61 -2.01 17.38
N LEU A 42 0.57 -1.49 17.01
CA LEU A 42 1.76 -2.28 16.71
C LEU A 42 2.56 -2.49 17.99
N LYS A 43 3.18 -3.67 18.16
CA LYS A 43 4.07 -3.89 19.32
C LYS A 43 5.32 -3.04 19.23
N MET A 44 5.87 -2.90 18.03
CA MET A 44 7.07 -2.10 17.75
C MET A 44 7.03 -1.55 16.32
N LEU A 45 7.88 -0.55 16.07
CA LEU A 45 8.09 0.08 14.77
C LEU A 45 9.51 -0.21 14.26
N PRO A 46 9.77 -0.03 12.96
CA PRO A 46 11.12 -0.01 12.42
C PRO A 46 12.03 0.98 13.16
N GLU A 47 13.33 0.68 13.23
CA GLU A 47 14.34 1.57 13.83
C GLU A 47 14.36 2.97 13.21
N MET A 48 14.21 3.07 11.89
CA MET A 48 14.16 4.33 11.17
C MET A 48 12.81 4.48 10.48
N VAL A 49 11.94 5.32 11.04
CA VAL A 49 10.66 5.70 10.40
C VAL A 49 10.72 7.15 9.97
N PHE A 50 10.50 7.42 8.69
CA PHE A 50 10.45 8.78 8.14
C PHE A 50 8.99 9.25 8.05
N GLY A 51 8.37 9.56 9.19
CA GLY A 51 6.94 9.86 9.26
C GLY A 51 6.50 11.12 8.51
N HIS A 52 7.43 12.04 8.23
CA HIS A 52 7.17 13.25 7.45
C HIS A 52 7.35 13.03 5.94
N ASN A 53 7.91 11.89 5.51
CA ASN A 53 8.12 11.59 4.10
C ASN A 53 6.78 11.25 3.45
N ILE A 54 6.38 12.07 2.50
CA ILE A 54 5.14 11.92 1.75
C ILE A 54 5.44 12.18 0.28
N LEU A 55 5.08 11.21 -0.58
CA LEU A 55 4.96 11.44 -2.02
C LEU A 55 3.47 11.47 -2.36
N SER A 56 3.03 12.51 -3.07
CA SER A 56 1.68 12.64 -3.59
C SER A 56 1.73 12.93 -5.08
N VAL A 57 0.89 12.23 -5.84
CA VAL A 57 0.73 12.40 -7.28
C VAL A 57 -0.76 12.52 -7.56
N SER A 58 -1.21 13.70 -7.96
CA SER A 58 -2.62 13.97 -8.24
C SER A 58 -2.82 14.47 -9.66
N HIS A 59 -3.87 14.02 -10.33
CA HIS A 59 -4.29 14.51 -11.63
C HIS A 59 -5.36 15.57 -11.45
N LYS A 60 -5.45 16.52 -12.39
CA LYS A 60 -6.50 17.54 -12.43
C LYS A 60 -7.92 16.95 -12.34
N ASN A 61 -8.15 15.74 -12.84
CA ASN A 61 -9.46 15.08 -12.78
C ASN A 61 -9.86 14.57 -11.37
N GLY A 62 -9.02 14.78 -10.35
CA GLY A 62 -9.32 14.41 -8.97
C GLY A 62 -8.72 13.07 -8.52
N LEU A 63 -8.15 12.29 -9.44
CA LEU A 63 -7.39 11.08 -9.10
C LEU A 63 -6.14 11.45 -8.32
N LYS A 64 -5.90 10.78 -7.18
CA LYS A 64 -4.72 11.02 -6.34
C LYS A 64 -4.16 9.73 -5.76
N PHE A 65 -2.84 9.59 -5.90
CA PHE A 65 -2.01 8.60 -5.23
C PHE A 65 -1.21 9.30 -4.13
N SER A 66 -1.13 8.69 -2.95
CA SER A 66 -0.27 9.16 -1.88
C SER A 66 0.43 8.01 -1.19
N PHE A 67 1.64 8.26 -0.72
CA PHE A 67 2.49 7.27 -0.11
C PHE A 67 3.10 7.85 1.17
N CYS A 68 2.88 7.18 2.30
CA CYS A 68 3.46 7.58 3.57
C CYS A 68 3.75 6.35 4.45
N ALA A 69 4.64 6.51 5.43
CA ALA A 69 5.04 5.41 6.31
C ALA A 69 3.87 4.90 7.17
N LYS A 70 2.97 5.79 7.63
CA LYS A 70 1.83 5.41 8.48
C LYS A 70 0.91 4.41 7.78
N ASP A 71 0.50 4.71 6.55
CA ASP A 71 -0.40 3.84 5.78
C ASP A 71 0.30 2.51 5.42
N ALA A 72 1.59 2.56 5.12
CA ALA A 72 2.37 1.36 4.84
C ALA A 72 2.48 0.43 6.06
N LEU A 73 2.73 1.01 7.24
CA LEU A 73 2.85 0.30 8.51
C LEU A 73 1.49 -0.25 8.98
N ALA A 74 0.39 0.43 8.65
CA ALA A 74 -0.97 -0.06 8.92
C ALA A 74 -1.31 -1.36 8.15
N MET A 75 -0.58 -1.65 7.07
CA MET A 75 -0.77 -2.86 6.25
C MET A 75 0.36 -3.88 6.43
N VAL A 76 1.11 -3.79 7.54
CA VAL A 76 2.14 -4.78 7.87
C VAL A 76 1.50 -6.14 8.15
N GLU A 77 2.09 -7.18 7.59
CA GLU A 77 1.69 -8.57 7.73
C GLU A 77 1.74 -8.97 9.21
N SER A 78 0.59 -9.41 9.73
CA SER A 78 0.44 -9.77 11.13
C SER A 78 0.74 -11.25 11.40
N LYS A 79 0.97 -12.05 10.36
CA LYS A 79 1.19 -13.51 10.41
C LYS A 79 2.15 -13.93 9.30
N SER A 80 3.43 -14.00 9.59
CA SER A 80 4.37 -14.67 8.70
C SER A 80 5.11 -15.77 9.45
N ASN A 81 5.42 -16.86 8.76
CA ASN A 81 6.14 -18.01 9.33
C ASN A 81 7.67 -17.77 9.40
N ILE A 82 8.13 -16.54 9.16
CA ILE A 82 9.56 -16.21 9.19
C ILE A 82 9.97 -15.96 10.63
N LYS A 83 10.67 -16.94 11.21
CA LYS A 83 11.33 -16.77 12.50
C LYS A 83 12.69 -16.12 12.28
N VAL A 84 12.81 -14.83 12.57
CA VAL A 84 14.12 -14.17 12.69
C VAL A 84 14.83 -14.75 13.92
N LYS A 85 16.10 -15.16 13.83
CA LYS A 85 16.88 -15.73 14.96
C LYS A 85 16.86 -14.86 16.22
N VAL A 86 16.59 -13.56 16.07
CA VAL A 86 16.55 -12.56 17.14
C VAL A 86 15.18 -12.47 17.84
N ALA A 87 14.12 -13.12 17.33
CA ALA A 87 12.79 -13.07 17.95
C ALA A 87 12.82 -13.38 19.46
N GLU A 88 13.76 -14.20 19.91
CA GLU A 88 14.05 -14.48 21.33
C GLU A 88 14.60 -13.27 22.11
N LYS A 89 15.54 -12.48 21.56
CA LYS A 89 16.05 -11.25 22.22
C LYS A 89 14.98 -10.16 22.30
N TRP A 90 14.09 -10.09 21.30
CA TRP A 90 12.95 -9.16 21.32
C TRP A 90 11.89 -9.59 22.32
N ALA A 91 11.57 -10.88 22.39
CA ALA A 91 10.72 -11.44 23.45
C ALA A 91 11.31 -11.15 24.84
N GLN A 92 12.63 -11.22 25.01
CA GLN A 92 13.30 -10.82 26.25
C GLN A 92 13.14 -9.32 26.54
N LYS A 93 13.27 -8.44 25.53
CA LYS A 93 13.05 -6.98 25.69
C LYS A 93 11.60 -6.65 26.05
N LEU A 94 10.62 -7.30 25.43
CA LEU A 94 9.20 -7.19 25.78
C LEU A 94 8.94 -7.65 27.21
N LYS A 95 9.56 -8.76 27.63
CA LYS A 95 9.51 -9.27 29.00
C LYS A 95 10.13 -8.30 30.00
N MET A 96 11.23 -7.64 29.66
CA MET A 96 11.83 -6.58 30.49
C MET A 96 10.96 -5.33 30.61
N LEU A 97 10.13 -5.04 29.61
CA LEU A 97 9.20 -3.91 29.59
C LEU A 97 7.82 -4.24 30.19
N ASN A 98 7.63 -5.43 30.78
CA ASN A 98 6.33 -5.91 31.31
C ASN A 98 5.19 -5.90 30.28
N ILE A 99 5.51 -6.06 29.00
CA ILE A 99 4.52 -6.17 27.93
C ILE A 99 4.18 -7.65 27.76
N GLU A 100 2.95 -8.05 28.12
CA GLU A 100 2.50 -9.44 27.95
C GLU A 100 2.42 -9.81 26.46
N ASP A 101 3.19 -10.82 26.06
CA ASP A 101 3.20 -11.34 24.70
C ASP A 101 1.97 -12.24 24.44
N LYS A 102 0.78 -11.64 24.34
CA LYS A 102 -0.48 -12.36 24.12
C LYS A 102 -0.77 -12.72 22.66
N SER A 103 0.21 -12.65 21.76
CA SER A 103 0.02 -13.12 20.38
C SER A 103 1.36 -13.43 19.72
N HIS A 104 1.71 -14.71 19.65
CA HIS A 104 2.69 -15.23 18.69
C HIS A 104 2.17 -14.98 17.27
N SER A 105 2.51 -13.85 16.65
CA SER A 105 2.16 -13.66 15.23
C SER A 105 3.00 -12.63 14.46
N SER A 106 3.62 -11.63 15.11
CA SER A 106 4.45 -10.67 14.38
C SER A 106 5.81 -11.28 14.06
N ASP A 107 6.17 -11.29 12.78
CA ASP A 107 7.42 -11.83 12.25
C ASP A 107 8.60 -10.84 12.33
N TRP A 108 8.32 -9.61 12.80
CA TRP A 108 9.29 -8.52 12.97
C TRP A 108 9.99 -8.09 11.69
N THR A 109 9.49 -8.50 10.53
CA THR A 109 10.09 -8.16 9.23
C THR A 109 9.53 -6.88 8.65
N PHE A 110 8.44 -6.36 9.23
CA PHE A 110 7.68 -5.21 8.73
C PHE A 110 7.23 -5.37 7.27
N THR A 111 7.06 -6.62 6.81
CA THR A 111 6.56 -6.91 5.45
C THR A 111 5.20 -6.27 5.27
N THR A 112 5.03 -5.47 4.20
CA THR A 112 3.79 -4.76 3.92
C THR A 112 3.26 -5.09 2.52
N PHE A 113 1.94 -5.24 2.41
CA PHE A 113 1.25 -5.35 1.13
C PHE A 113 0.72 -3.99 0.64
N TYR A 114 1.15 -2.89 1.27
CA TYR A 114 0.80 -1.55 0.86
C TYR A 114 1.14 -1.32 -0.61
N GLU A 115 0.19 -0.72 -1.33
CA GLU A 115 0.32 -0.40 -2.76
C GLU A 115 0.32 1.11 -2.99
N GLY A 116 0.05 1.92 -1.97
CA GLY A 116 -0.27 3.33 -2.09
C GLY A 116 -1.72 3.61 -1.69
N THR A 117 -1.95 4.81 -1.17
CA THR A 117 -3.27 5.29 -0.76
C THR A 117 -3.90 6.02 -1.94
N LEU A 118 -4.98 5.42 -2.46
CA LEU A 118 -5.68 5.85 -3.66
C LEU A 118 -6.97 6.56 -3.29
N THR A 119 -7.19 7.75 -3.85
CA THR A 119 -8.39 8.57 -3.61
C THR A 119 -8.86 9.23 -4.90
N HIS A 120 -10.16 9.48 -5.02
CA HIS A 120 -10.75 10.31 -6.06
C HIS A 120 -11.66 11.35 -5.44
N SER A 121 -11.34 12.62 -5.63
CA SER A 121 -12.28 13.70 -5.30
C SER A 121 -13.02 14.10 -6.57
N PRO A 122 -14.36 13.99 -6.64
CA PRO A 122 -15.13 14.62 -7.71
C PRO A 122 -14.82 16.11 -7.76
N GLN A 123 -14.65 16.69 -8.95
CA GLN A 123 -14.56 18.14 -9.06
C GLN A 123 -15.94 18.75 -8.77
N ASP A 124 -16.03 19.59 -7.74
CA ASP A 124 -17.17 20.50 -7.57
C ASP A 124 -17.14 21.52 -8.72
N ASN A 125 -17.89 21.25 -9.78
CA ASN A 125 -18.30 22.28 -10.73
C ASN A 125 -19.34 23.18 -10.06
N THR A 126 -18.93 24.03 -9.11
CA THR A 126 -19.77 25.15 -8.71
C THR A 126 -19.64 26.24 -9.76
N GLN A 127 -20.56 26.18 -10.72
CA GLN A 127 -20.92 27.26 -11.62
C GLN A 127 -21.11 28.55 -10.82
N THR A 128 -20.44 29.61 -11.27
CA THR A 128 -20.79 31.00 -11.01
C THR A 128 -22.29 31.18 -11.30
N SER A 129 -23.11 31.34 -10.27
CA SER A 129 -24.45 31.88 -10.41
C SER A 129 -24.70 32.92 -9.33
N ALA A 130 -25.31 34.01 -9.79
CA ALA A 130 -25.37 35.29 -9.14
C ALA A 130 -26.24 35.29 -7.86
N ILE A 131 -25.90 36.20 -6.97
CA ILE A 131 -26.73 36.68 -5.86
C ILE A 131 -28.04 37.26 -6.43
N PRO A 132 -29.21 36.96 -5.82
CA PRO A 132 -29.98 38.06 -5.22
C PRO A 132 -30.55 37.76 -3.83
N LYS A 133 -30.80 38.85 -3.10
CA LYS A 133 -31.19 38.94 -1.68
C LYS A 133 -32.72 38.78 -1.45
N SER A 134 -33.03 38.34 -0.22
CA SER A 134 -34.14 38.70 0.71
C SER A 134 -35.61 38.20 0.54
N SER A 135 -36.14 37.74 1.69
CA SER A 135 -37.44 37.11 2.13
C SER A 135 -38.72 38.01 2.10
N PRO A 136 -39.90 37.73 2.76
CA PRO A 136 -40.44 36.55 3.53
C PRO A 136 -42.01 36.23 3.45
N LYS A 137 -42.43 35.09 4.07
CA LYS A 137 -43.76 34.67 4.68
C LYS A 137 -44.99 34.43 3.75
N THR A 138 -45.86 33.40 3.91
CA THR A 138 -46.84 33.15 5.02
C THR A 138 -47.46 31.72 4.97
N ARG A 139 -48.23 31.36 6.01
CA ARG A 139 -48.66 30.07 6.60
C ARG A 139 -50.14 29.72 6.29
N GLU A 140 -50.53 28.43 6.19
CA GLU A 140 -51.80 27.91 6.76
C GLU A 140 -51.91 26.36 6.85
N LYS A 141 -52.76 25.88 7.77
CA LYS A 141 -52.96 24.51 8.29
C LYS A 141 -54.29 23.90 7.78
N GLN A 142 -54.42 22.56 7.74
CA GLN A 142 -55.47 21.73 8.41
C GLN A 142 -55.38 20.21 8.05
N ASN A 143 -55.95 19.36 8.93
CA ASN A 143 -55.86 17.88 9.11
C ASN A 143 -57.30 17.27 8.92
N PRO A 144 -57.68 16.00 9.25
CA PRO A 144 -57.11 14.62 9.08
C PRO A 144 -58.10 13.47 8.61
N GLU A 145 -57.55 12.26 8.36
CA GLU A 145 -58.00 10.83 8.64
C GLU A 145 -59.29 10.20 8.04
N PRO A 146 -59.55 8.84 8.08
CA PRO A 146 -58.84 7.67 8.71
C PRO A 146 -58.70 6.33 7.88
N ILE A 147 -58.16 5.29 8.55
CA ILE A 147 -57.79 3.86 8.22
C ILE A 147 -59.00 2.87 8.28
N PRO A 148 -58.96 1.57 7.84
CA PRO A 148 -58.39 0.41 8.59
C PRO A 148 -57.77 -0.77 7.74
N GLU A 149 -56.62 -1.36 8.13
CA GLU A 149 -56.35 -2.71 8.72
C GLU A 149 -56.92 -4.01 8.09
N SER A 150 -56.04 -4.99 7.79
CA SER A 150 -56.06 -6.38 8.33
C SER A 150 -54.96 -7.32 7.74
N LYS A 151 -54.56 -8.32 8.54
CA LYS A 151 -53.50 -9.38 8.41
C LYS A 151 -54.17 -10.74 8.78
N PRO A 152 -53.51 -11.93 8.94
CA PRO A 152 -52.46 -12.68 8.19
C PRO A 152 -52.72 -14.25 8.13
N LYS A 153 -51.66 -15.06 7.81
CA LYS A 153 -51.42 -16.55 7.98
C LYS A 153 -51.65 -17.42 6.71
N SER A 154 -50.97 -18.55 6.39
CA SER A 154 -50.14 -19.58 7.09
C SER A 154 -49.47 -20.58 6.07
N LYS A 155 -48.45 -21.35 6.51
CA LYS A 155 -47.77 -22.52 5.83
C LYS A 155 -48.57 -23.84 6.05
N PRO A 156 -48.34 -24.99 5.33
CA PRO A 156 -47.32 -26.02 5.68
C PRO A 156 -46.75 -26.90 4.51
N GLU A 157 -45.79 -27.79 4.82
CA GLU A 157 -45.08 -28.88 4.05
C GLU A 157 -45.83 -30.26 4.18
N PRO A 158 -45.47 -31.45 3.56
CA PRO A 158 -44.12 -32.09 3.49
C PRO A 158 -43.77 -33.20 2.40
N SER A 159 -42.50 -33.66 2.44
CA SER A 159 -41.96 -35.06 2.28
C SER A 159 -41.56 -35.71 0.92
N SER A 160 -40.30 -36.17 0.81
CA SER A 160 -39.84 -37.60 0.70
C SER A 160 -38.40 -37.76 0.13
N LYS A 161 -37.66 -38.78 0.62
CA LYS A 161 -36.29 -39.25 0.19
C LYS A 161 -36.41 -40.62 -0.51
N PRO A 162 -35.41 -41.12 -1.30
CA PRO A 162 -34.44 -42.12 -0.75
C PRO A 162 -33.01 -42.22 -1.39
N ARG A 163 -32.01 -42.58 -0.54
CA ARG A 163 -30.79 -43.48 -0.61
C ARG A 163 -29.77 -43.56 -1.84
N PRO A 164 -28.55 -44.20 -1.69
CA PRO A 164 -27.25 -43.62 -2.13
C PRO A 164 -26.29 -44.55 -2.95
N GLU A 165 -25.04 -44.07 -3.15
CA GLU A 165 -23.74 -44.74 -3.49
C GLU A 165 -23.23 -44.74 -4.97
N PRO A 166 -21.91 -44.88 -5.28
CA PRO A 166 -20.66 -44.64 -4.51
C PRO A 166 -19.49 -43.92 -5.29
N SER A 167 -18.41 -43.63 -4.55
CA SER A 167 -16.99 -43.47 -4.98
C SER A 167 -16.52 -42.18 -5.70
N SER A 168 -15.57 -41.46 -5.10
CA SER A 168 -14.16 -41.43 -5.53
C SER A 168 -13.42 -40.22 -4.95
N THR A 169 -12.18 -40.47 -4.59
CA THR A 169 -11.13 -39.59 -4.04
C THR A 169 -10.98 -38.24 -4.75
N LEU A 170 -11.05 -37.14 -3.97
CA LEU A 170 -10.51 -35.85 -4.39
C LEU A 170 -9.68 -35.18 -3.27
N ARG A 171 -8.47 -34.80 -3.70
CA ARG A 171 -7.36 -34.11 -3.05
C ARG A 171 -7.80 -32.73 -2.52
N PRO A 172 -7.31 -32.25 -1.35
CA PRO A 172 -7.66 -30.91 -0.90
C PRO A 172 -6.96 -29.84 -1.76
N GLU A 173 -7.77 -28.96 -2.36
CA GLU A 173 -7.31 -27.74 -3.01
C GLU A 173 -6.72 -26.74 -1.99
N PRO A 174 -5.74 -25.91 -2.38
CA PRO A 174 -5.11 -24.95 -1.48
C PRO A 174 -6.07 -23.81 -1.12
N LYS A 175 -6.24 -23.60 0.18
CA LYS A 175 -7.06 -22.53 0.76
C LYS A 175 -6.53 -21.15 0.32
N GLN A 176 -7.42 -20.35 -0.28
CA GLN A 176 -7.18 -18.94 -0.59
C GLN A 176 -6.85 -18.17 0.69
N GLU A 177 -5.69 -17.53 0.69
CA GLU A 177 -5.17 -16.69 1.75
C GLU A 177 -5.90 -15.32 1.68
N HIS A 178 -6.68 -14.98 2.72
CA HIS A 178 -7.43 -13.74 2.79
C HIS A 178 -6.49 -12.54 3.07
N LYS A 179 -6.28 -11.71 2.04
CA LYS A 179 -5.63 -10.39 2.13
C LYS A 179 -6.58 -9.43 2.88
N PRO A 180 -6.12 -8.71 3.93
CA PRO A 180 -6.97 -7.76 4.63
C PRO A 180 -7.31 -6.56 3.74
N GLU A 181 -8.60 -6.27 3.59
CA GLU A 181 -9.10 -5.13 2.81
C GLU A 181 -8.79 -3.81 3.50
N ALA A 182 -8.13 -2.92 2.75
CA ALA A 182 -7.89 -1.54 3.17
C ALA A 182 -9.20 -0.75 3.22
N LYS A 183 -9.42 0.04 4.28
CA LYS A 183 -10.55 0.96 4.42
C LYS A 183 -10.53 1.98 3.27
N SER A 184 -11.42 1.82 2.29
CA SER A 184 -11.61 2.77 1.19
C SER A 184 -12.69 3.78 1.54
N SER A 185 -12.36 5.07 1.51
CA SER A 185 -13.34 6.16 1.46
C SER A 185 -13.26 6.76 0.05
N GLY A 186 -14.26 6.48 -0.80
CA GLY A 186 -14.33 6.93 -2.19
C GLY A 186 -13.59 6.03 -3.18
N GLY A 187 -13.99 4.75 -3.26
CA GLY A 187 -13.26 3.69 -3.98
C GLY A 187 -13.05 3.96 -5.47
N VAL A 188 -11.82 4.25 -5.86
CA VAL A 188 -11.39 4.23 -7.27
C VAL A 188 -11.40 2.78 -7.78
N ALA A 189 -12.08 2.53 -8.89
CA ALA A 189 -12.12 1.21 -9.50
C ALA A 189 -10.73 0.79 -10.02
N ARG A 190 -10.25 -0.36 -9.54
CA ARG A 190 -9.07 -1.06 -10.06
C ARG A 190 -9.54 -2.14 -11.02
N VAL A 191 -9.22 -2.00 -12.30
CA VAL A 191 -9.66 -2.93 -13.33
C VAL A 191 -8.51 -3.84 -13.70
N ALA A 192 -8.65 -5.15 -13.48
CA ALA A 192 -7.64 -6.13 -13.88
C ALA A 192 -7.32 -5.99 -15.37
N SER A 193 -6.05 -6.08 -15.74
CA SER A 193 -5.64 -5.90 -17.14
C SER A 193 -4.46 -6.77 -17.52
N THR A 194 -4.38 -7.15 -18.79
CA THR A 194 -3.22 -7.81 -19.38
C THR A 194 -2.19 -6.81 -19.90
N GLU A 195 -2.56 -5.54 -20.09
CA GLU A 195 -1.65 -4.49 -20.53
C GLU A 195 -0.53 -4.30 -19.50
N GLY A 196 0.71 -4.26 -19.99
CA GLY A 196 1.87 -4.04 -19.16
C GLY A 196 2.47 -2.66 -19.30
N ILE A 197 3.42 -2.37 -18.42
CA ILE A 197 4.28 -1.19 -18.55
C ILE A 197 4.99 -1.26 -19.90
N ASP A 198 4.88 -0.21 -20.70
CA ASP A 198 5.54 -0.15 -22.00
C ASP A 198 7.05 0.06 -21.81
N VAL A 199 7.77 -1.06 -21.76
CA VAL A 199 9.22 -1.05 -21.61
C VAL A 199 9.90 -0.37 -22.80
N LYS A 200 9.31 -0.40 -24.01
CA LYS A 200 9.89 0.26 -25.19
C LYS A 200 9.93 1.77 -24.98
N MET A 201 8.88 2.33 -24.38
CA MET A 201 8.81 3.74 -24.02
C MET A 201 9.87 4.09 -22.96
N LEU A 202 10.06 3.22 -21.96
CA LEU A 202 11.10 3.41 -20.93
C LEU A 202 12.54 3.21 -21.44
N MET A 203 12.72 2.49 -22.55
CA MET A 203 14.03 2.32 -23.21
C MET A 203 14.43 3.55 -24.03
N LYS A 204 13.47 4.40 -24.43
CA LYS A 204 13.79 5.68 -25.07
C LYS A 204 14.52 6.55 -24.05
N ARG A 205 15.70 7.03 -24.42
CA ARG A 205 16.49 7.93 -23.57
C ARG A 205 15.88 9.32 -23.58
N GLU A 206 14.87 9.53 -22.74
CA GLU A 206 14.30 10.85 -22.48
C GLU A 206 15.00 11.52 -21.29
N LYS A 207 15.16 12.84 -21.36
CA LYS A 207 15.68 13.61 -20.22
C LYS A 207 14.67 13.56 -19.08
N ILE A 208 15.14 13.15 -17.90
CA ILE A 208 14.32 13.18 -16.68
C ILE A 208 14.09 14.65 -16.32
N VAL A 209 12.84 15.08 -16.35
CA VAL A 209 12.40 16.44 -15.99
C VAL A 209 12.39 16.58 -14.47
N TRP A 210 11.98 15.54 -13.76
CA TRP A 210 11.91 15.55 -12.31
C TRP A 210 12.14 14.15 -11.73
N TYR A 211 13.00 14.09 -10.72
CA TYR A 211 13.35 12.85 -10.02
C TYR A 211 13.28 13.09 -8.52
N LYS A 212 12.65 12.16 -7.80
CA LYS A 212 12.72 12.08 -6.34
C LYS A 212 12.83 10.65 -5.87
N GLU A 213 13.53 10.49 -4.76
CA GLU A 213 13.71 9.26 -4.03
C GLU A 213 13.44 9.53 -2.54
N LEU A 214 12.63 8.68 -1.91
CA LEU A 214 12.24 8.81 -0.51
C LEU A 214 12.28 7.44 0.15
N CYS A 215 12.84 7.37 1.36
CA CYS A 215 12.66 6.22 2.23
C CYS A 215 11.44 6.45 3.14
N LEU A 216 10.56 5.47 3.30
CA LEU A 216 9.44 5.54 4.24
C LEU A 216 9.83 4.95 5.60
N TYR A 217 10.45 3.78 5.59
CA TYR A 217 11.06 3.20 6.79
C TYR A 217 12.19 2.23 6.41
N GLU A 218 13.07 1.99 7.39
CA GLU A 218 14.18 1.06 7.31
C GLU A 218 14.47 0.45 8.69
N ASP A 219 14.87 -0.82 8.71
CA ASP A 219 15.24 -1.58 9.91
C ASP A 219 16.36 -2.58 9.56
N GLU A 220 17.39 -2.68 10.39
CA GLU A 220 18.51 -3.60 10.18
C GLU A 220 18.28 -4.99 10.80
N LEU A 221 17.08 -5.22 11.34
CA LEU A 221 16.65 -6.44 12.03
C LEU A 221 17.63 -6.82 13.15
N ALA A 222 18.09 -5.82 13.91
CA ALA A 222 19.18 -5.93 14.89
C ALA A 222 20.43 -6.59 14.29
N ASP A 223 20.97 -6.02 13.20
CA ASP A 223 22.15 -6.49 12.46
C ASP A 223 21.99 -7.86 11.77
N ASN A 224 20.77 -8.40 11.68
CA ASN A 224 20.50 -9.72 11.09
C ASN A 224 19.81 -9.63 9.72
N GLY A 225 19.77 -8.46 9.12
CA GLY A 225 19.17 -8.32 7.81
C GLY A 225 18.98 -6.88 7.37
N LEU A 226 17.92 -6.69 6.59
CA LEU A 226 17.44 -5.40 6.10
C LEU A 226 15.94 -5.53 5.82
N SER A 227 15.15 -4.64 6.38
CA SER A 227 13.78 -4.39 5.97
C SER A 227 13.67 -2.93 5.56
N LYS A 228 13.33 -2.66 4.30
CA LYS A 228 13.36 -1.31 3.75
C LYS A 228 12.21 -1.07 2.80
N LEU A 229 11.54 0.08 2.95
CA LEU A 229 10.52 0.57 2.02
C LEU A 229 10.98 1.91 1.42
N ASP A 230 11.32 1.90 0.13
CA ASP A 230 11.69 3.11 -0.64
C ASP A 230 10.72 3.38 -1.79
N ILE A 231 10.69 4.64 -2.21
CA ILE A 231 9.92 5.10 -3.36
C ILE A 231 10.81 5.94 -4.26
N LYS A 232 10.75 5.68 -5.56
CA LYS A 232 11.42 6.46 -6.59
C LYS A 232 10.39 6.90 -7.62
N ILE A 233 10.41 8.17 -8.00
CA ILE A 233 9.60 8.71 -9.08
C ILE A 233 10.48 9.41 -10.09
N ARG A 234 10.22 9.14 -11.36
CA ARG A 234 10.80 9.80 -12.52
C ARG A 234 9.65 10.38 -13.34
N VAL A 235 9.76 11.64 -13.74
CA VAL A 235 8.88 12.29 -14.71
C VAL A 235 9.71 12.63 -15.95
N MET A 236 9.23 12.19 -17.11
CA MET A 236 9.82 12.39 -18.43
C MET A 236 8.80 13.16 -19.29
N PRO A 237 9.19 13.73 -20.45
CA PRO A 237 8.25 14.43 -21.32
C PRO A 237 7.04 13.60 -21.74
N SER A 238 7.20 12.31 -21.98
CA SER A 238 6.13 11.44 -22.49
C SER A 238 5.38 10.65 -21.43
N CYS A 239 6.00 10.38 -20.28
CA CYS A 239 5.41 9.57 -19.22
C CYS A 239 5.95 9.90 -17.82
N PHE A 240 5.35 9.31 -16.78
CA PHE A 240 6.02 9.12 -15.50
C PHE A 240 6.08 7.65 -15.11
N LEU A 241 7.09 7.32 -14.31
CA LEU A 241 7.26 6.03 -13.66
C LEU A 241 7.54 6.24 -12.18
N LEU A 242 6.69 5.68 -11.33
CA LEU A 242 6.87 5.61 -9.88
C LEU A 242 7.05 4.14 -9.50
N ARG A 243 8.10 3.84 -8.73
CA ARG A 243 8.37 2.52 -8.13
C ARG A 243 8.39 2.67 -6.62
N MET A 244 7.49 2.00 -5.94
CA MET A 244 7.62 1.69 -4.52
C MET A 244 8.19 0.28 -4.39
N ARG A 245 9.20 0.11 -3.55
CA ARG A 245 9.87 -1.17 -3.32
C ARG A 245 9.95 -1.46 -1.84
N PHE A 246 9.37 -2.58 -1.44
CA PHE A 246 9.72 -3.23 -0.19
C PHE A 246 10.82 -4.26 -0.46
N LEU A 247 11.93 -4.18 0.26
CA LEU A 247 13.02 -5.15 0.21
C LEU A 247 13.23 -5.73 1.61
N LEU A 248 13.21 -7.06 1.69
CA LEU A 248 13.51 -7.82 2.89
C LEU A 248 14.70 -8.75 2.61
N ARG A 249 15.75 -8.64 3.41
CA ARG A 249 16.82 -9.62 3.53
C ARG A 249 16.84 -10.07 4.98
N VAL A 250 16.63 -11.36 5.21
CA VAL A 250 16.91 -11.99 6.51
C VAL A 250 18.11 -12.88 6.31
N ASP A 251 19.20 -12.56 6.99
CA ASP A 251 20.47 -13.24 6.80
C ASP A 251 20.34 -14.74 7.10
N ASP A 252 20.96 -15.56 6.25
CA ASP A 252 20.86 -17.03 6.22
C ASP A 252 19.47 -17.61 5.95
N VAL A 253 18.42 -16.79 5.78
CA VAL A 253 17.04 -17.26 5.65
C VAL A 253 16.50 -16.99 4.24
N THR A 254 16.19 -15.74 3.91
CA THR A 254 15.52 -15.39 2.65
C THR A 254 15.83 -13.98 2.19
N VAL A 255 15.71 -13.75 0.89
CA VAL A 255 15.65 -12.42 0.30
C VAL A 255 14.35 -12.33 -0.48
N ARG A 256 13.52 -11.33 -0.17
CA ARG A 256 12.24 -11.05 -0.82
C ARG A 256 12.17 -9.59 -1.24
N ALA A 257 11.50 -9.32 -2.35
CA ALA A 257 11.21 -7.97 -2.80
C ALA A 257 9.78 -7.90 -3.34
N ARG A 258 9.07 -6.83 -3.00
CA ARG A 258 7.77 -6.49 -3.56
C ARG A 258 7.86 -5.11 -4.21
N ASP A 259 7.71 -5.07 -5.52
CA ASP A 259 7.74 -3.85 -6.32
C ASP A 259 6.32 -3.49 -6.75
N VAL A 260 5.87 -2.29 -6.42
CA VAL A 260 4.63 -1.68 -6.92
C VAL A 260 5.00 -0.54 -7.84
N ARG A 261 4.64 -0.66 -9.12
CA ARG A 261 5.01 0.29 -10.16
C ARG A 261 3.78 0.96 -10.73
N TYR A 262 3.75 2.28 -10.67
CA TYR A 262 2.76 3.10 -11.37
C TYR A 262 3.42 3.69 -12.62
N PHE A 263 2.82 3.43 -13.77
CA PHE A 263 3.25 3.95 -15.05
C PHE A 263 2.08 4.64 -15.73
N HIS A 264 2.35 5.83 -16.25
CA HIS A 264 1.37 6.56 -17.04
C HIS A 264 2.05 7.21 -18.23
N ASP A 265 1.62 6.77 -19.40
CA ASP A 265 1.82 7.47 -20.66
C ASP A 265 0.81 8.63 -20.71
N PHE A 266 1.29 9.86 -20.89
CA PHE A 266 0.44 11.05 -20.86
C PHE A 266 -0.56 11.12 -22.01
N ASP A 267 -0.38 10.32 -23.06
CA ASP A 267 -1.32 10.24 -24.18
C ASP A 267 -2.46 9.23 -23.90
N LYS A 268 -2.38 8.46 -22.80
CA LYS A 268 -3.41 7.49 -22.39
C LYS A 268 -4.35 8.08 -21.34
N ASN A 269 -5.54 7.51 -21.22
CA ASN A 269 -6.56 7.90 -20.24
C ASN A 269 -6.55 7.07 -18.94
N HIS A 270 -5.48 6.32 -18.70
CA HIS A 270 -5.38 5.44 -17.53
C HIS A 270 -3.93 5.32 -17.05
N VAL A 271 -3.79 4.95 -15.78
CA VAL A 271 -2.52 4.59 -15.15
C VAL A 271 -2.45 3.06 -15.07
N ILE A 272 -1.32 2.49 -15.47
CA ILE A 272 -1.02 1.07 -15.32
C ILE A 272 -0.31 0.88 -13.98
N VAL A 273 -0.79 -0.08 -13.21
CA VAL A 273 -0.13 -0.53 -11.98
C VAL A 273 0.32 -1.97 -12.16
N GLU A 274 1.61 -2.22 -12.04
CA GLU A 274 2.19 -3.56 -11.98
C GLU A 274 2.76 -3.83 -10.59
N ILE A 275 2.39 -4.98 -10.04
CA ILE A 275 2.93 -5.49 -8.78
C ILE A 275 3.73 -6.74 -9.09
N GLU A 276 4.98 -6.79 -8.63
CA GLU A 276 5.82 -7.97 -8.73
C GLU A 276 6.32 -8.37 -7.35
N GLU A 277 6.13 -9.64 -7.01
CA GLU A 277 6.76 -10.26 -5.85
C GLU A 277 7.85 -11.20 -6.32
N ARG A 278 9.04 -11.02 -5.77
CA ARG A 278 10.20 -11.85 -6.05
C ARG A 278 10.79 -12.34 -4.74
N GLY A 279 11.35 -13.54 -4.75
CA GLY A 279 12.03 -14.04 -3.57
C GLY A 279 12.74 -15.35 -3.78
N ASP A 280 13.74 -15.60 -2.96
CA ASP A 280 14.51 -16.84 -2.95
C ASP A 280 15.03 -17.11 -1.52
N SER A 281 15.50 -18.34 -1.28
CA SER A 281 16.27 -18.63 -0.07
C SER A 281 17.61 -17.89 -0.11
N PHE A 282 18.14 -17.49 1.05
CA PHE A 282 19.44 -16.80 1.12
C PHE A 282 20.54 -17.62 0.44
N ARG A 283 20.54 -18.94 0.65
CA ARG A 283 21.47 -19.89 0.01
C ARG A 283 21.40 -19.83 -1.51
N THR A 284 20.20 -19.84 -2.08
CA THR A 284 19.99 -19.75 -3.54
C THR A 284 20.50 -18.43 -4.10
N VAL A 285 20.23 -17.32 -3.42
CA VAL A 285 20.71 -15.99 -3.85
C VAL A 285 22.23 -15.94 -3.82
N ASN A 286 22.86 -16.46 -2.76
CA ASN A 286 24.31 -16.51 -2.64
C ASN A 286 24.96 -17.36 -3.76
N GLN A 287 24.33 -18.47 -4.15
CA GLN A 287 24.79 -19.28 -5.28
C GLN A 287 24.70 -18.52 -6.62
N LYS A 288 23.64 -17.74 -6.83
CA LYS A 288 23.47 -16.89 -8.03
C LYS A 288 24.45 -15.72 -8.09
N LEU A 289 25.03 -15.33 -6.96
CA LEU A 289 25.97 -14.21 -6.87
C LEU A 289 27.43 -14.57 -7.18
N TYR A 290 27.74 -15.85 -7.48
CA TYR A 290 29.06 -16.33 -7.91
C TYR A 290 30.24 -15.78 -7.08
N GLY A 291 30.09 -15.72 -5.75
CA GLY A 291 31.15 -15.27 -4.84
C GLY A 291 31.11 -13.79 -4.44
N LYS A 292 30.15 -13.00 -4.94
CA LYS A 292 29.88 -11.66 -4.37
C LYS A 292 29.18 -11.77 -3.02
N ASN A 293 29.60 -10.96 -2.06
CA ASN A 293 28.97 -10.95 -0.74
C ASN A 293 27.58 -10.31 -0.82
N LEU A 294 26.56 -11.08 -0.43
CA LEU A 294 25.16 -10.65 -0.41
C LEU A 294 24.92 -9.43 0.49
N ARG A 295 25.72 -9.25 1.55
CA ARG A 295 25.63 -8.11 2.47
C ARG A 295 26.06 -6.79 1.83
N THR A 296 27.01 -6.85 0.90
CA THR A 296 27.58 -5.66 0.23
C THR A 296 27.07 -5.47 -1.20
N THR A 297 26.20 -6.36 -1.66
CA THR A 297 25.64 -6.29 -3.01
C THR A 297 24.55 -5.24 -3.06
N ASP A 298 24.57 -4.43 -4.12
CA ASP A 298 23.56 -3.41 -4.38
C ASP A 298 22.13 -4.01 -4.35
N PRO A 299 21.23 -3.50 -3.49
CA PRO A 299 19.83 -3.85 -3.44
C PRO A 299 19.14 -3.92 -4.81
N GLU A 300 19.46 -3.01 -5.76
CA GLU A 300 18.83 -3.06 -7.08
C GLU A 300 19.29 -4.24 -7.92
N MET A 301 20.55 -4.66 -7.80
CA MET A 301 21.05 -5.88 -8.43
C MET A 301 20.37 -7.12 -7.83
N LEU A 302 20.20 -7.18 -6.51
CA LEU A 302 19.61 -8.33 -5.83
C LEU A 302 18.22 -8.65 -6.38
N VAL A 303 17.35 -7.65 -6.51
CA VAL A 303 15.99 -7.88 -7.02
C VAL A 303 15.95 -8.50 -8.42
N ARG A 304 16.97 -8.23 -9.27
CA ARG A 304 17.03 -8.77 -10.64
C ARG A 304 17.32 -10.26 -10.69
N ILE A 305 18.04 -10.79 -9.71
CA ILE A 305 18.41 -12.21 -9.66
C ILE A 305 17.38 -13.07 -8.92
N LEU A 306 16.45 -12.44 -8.18
CA LEU A 306 15.38 -13.13 -7.47
C LEU A 306 14.35 -13.73 -8.44
N GLN A 307 13.90 -14.94 -8.13
CA GLN A 307 12.83 -15.60 -8.86
C GLN A 307 11.51 -14.85 -8.67
N LEU A 308 10.78 -14.62 -9.77
CA LEU A 308 9.43 -14.09 -9.75
C LEU A 308 8.47 -15.12 -9.11
N LYS A 309 7.73 -14.70 -8.09
CA LYS A 309 6.77 -15.53 -7.35
C LYS A 309 5.33 -15.16 -7.70
N ALA A 310 5.04 -13.86 -7.76
CA ALA A 310 3.73 -13.36 -8.17
C ALA A 310 3.87 -12.12 -9.04
N LYS A 311 2.91 -11.94 -9.95
CA LYS A 311 2.80 -10.74 -10.78
C LYS A 311 1.34 -10.41 -11.00
N GLU A 312 0.95 -9.20 -10.62
CA GLU A 312 -0.40 -8.67 -10.79
C GLU A 312 -0.36 -7.39 -11.61
N LYS A 313 -1.43 -7.14 -12.36
CA LYS A 313 -1.58 -5.95 -13.19
C LYS A 313 -3.01 -5.45 -13.16
N TYR A 314 -3.15 -4.14 -12.98
CA TYR A 314 -4.44 -3.48 -13.10
C TYR A 314 -4.29 -2.07 -13.63
N LYS A 315 -5.40 -1.52 -14.09
CA LYS A 315 -5.51 -0.15 -14.58
C LYS A 315 -6.35 0.67 -13.63
N ILE A 316 -6.04 1.96 -13.60
CA ILE A 316 -6.81 2.99 -12.91
C ILE A 316 -7.20 4.04 -13.95
N SER A 317 -8.49 4.24 -14.16
CA SER A 317 -9.01 5.24 -15.09
C SER A 317 -8.74 6.66 -14.59
N LEU A 318 -8.43 7.59 -15.50
CA LEU A 318 -8.34 9.02 -15.20
C LEU A 318 -9.69 9.73 -15.25
N SER A 319 -10.66 9.18 -15.98
CA SER A 319 -12.05 9.63 -15.86
C SER A 319 -12.66 8.91 -14.66
N GLY A 320 -13.21 9.67 -13.72
CA GLY A 320 -14.09 9.11 -12.70
C GLY A 320 -15.14 8.25 -13.40
N SER A 321 -15.32 7.03 -12.90
CA SER A 321 -16.34 6.09 -13.37
C SER A 321 -17.73 6.71 -13.32
#